data_AF-A0A7C3V7Q4-F1
#
_entry.id   AF-A0A7C3V7Q4-F1
#
_cell.length_a   1.000
_cell.length_b   1.000
_cell.length_c   1.000
_cell.angle_alpha   90.00
_cell.angle_beta   90.00
_cell.angle_gamma   90.00
#
_symmetry.space_group_name_H-M   'P 1'
#
loop_
_entity.id
_entity.type
_entity.pdbx_description
1 polymer ?
#
loop_
_entity_poly.entity_id
_entity_poly.type
_entity_poly.pdbx_seq_one_letter_code
_entity_poly.pdbx_strand_id
1 'polypeptide(L)' 'MLRTILLFYRYANDAIIKGASFSKIINLPLRDDIARLKIVPSEKIQAMCEEIEDKIENEFTQLYKEVEG' A
#
# COMPACT_ATOMS: atom_id res chain seq x y z
N MET A 1 -10.00 2.63 -6.58
CA MET A 1 -10.29 1.53 -5.64
C MET A 1 -9.67 0.20 -6.05
N LEU A 2 -10.21 -0.53 -7.05
CA LEU A 2 -9.64 -1.85 -7.43
C LEU A 2 -8.16 -1.74 -7.84
N ARG A 3 -7.81 -0.69 -8.59
CA ARG A 3 -6.43 -0.39 -8.98
C ARG A 3 -5.50 -0.29 -7.77
N THR A 4 -5.90 0.47 -6.75
CA THR A 4 -5.17 0.67 -5.49
C THR A 4 -4.97 -0.62 -4.70
N ILE A 5 -6.00 -1.49 -4.64
CA ILE A 5 -5.89 -2.83 -4.02
C ILE A 5 -4.86 -3.69 -4.77
N LEU A 6 -4.92 -3.70 -6.10
CA LEU A 6 -3.99 -4.46 -6.93
C LEU A 6 -2.56 -3.89 -6.83
N LEU A 7 -2.41 -2.57 -6.69
CA LEU A 7 -1.12 -1.93 -6.46
C LEU A 7 -0.49 -2.43 -5.16
N PHE A 8 -1.22 -2.35 -4.05
CA PHE A 8 -0.76 -2.87 -2.75
C PHE A 8 -0.35 -4.35 -2.85
N TYR A 9 -1.18 -5.18 -3.51
CA TYR A 9 -0.86 -6.59 -3.71
C TYR A 9 0.45 -6.81 -4.48
N ARG A 10 0.71 -6.03 -5.54
CA ARG A 10 1.95 -6.14 -6.32
C ARG A 10 3.18 -5.79 -5.48
N TYR A 11 3.14 -4.66 -4.78
CA TYR A 11 4.24 -4.25 -3.90
C TYR A 11 4.48 -5.23 -2.75
N ALA A 12 3.40 -5.73 -2.13
CA ALA A 12 3.50 -6.74 -1.08
C ALA A 12 4.19 -8.02 -1.58
N ASN A 13 3.83 -8.52 -2.76
CA ASN A 13 4.50 -9.70 -3.32
C ASN A 13 5.97 -9.42 -3.65
N ASP A 14 6.27 -8.28 -4.27
CA ASP A 14 7.65 -7.90 -4.59
C ASP A 14 8.52 -7.78 -3.32
N ALA A 15 7.99 -7.18 -2.26
CA ALA A 15 8.64 -7.11 -0.96
C ALA A 15 8.90 -8.47 -0.34
N ILE A 16 7.94 -9.40 -0.39
CA ILE A 16 8.14 -10.77 0.09
C ILE A 16 9.24 -11.47 -0.70
N ILE A 17 9.24 -11.34 -2.04
CA ILE A 17 10.25 -11.93 -2.93
C ILE A 17 11.65 -11.39 -2.59
N LYS A 18 11.75 -10.10 -2.26
CA LYS A 18 13.00 -9.46 -1.85
C LYS A 18 13.46 -9.83 -0.43
N GLY A 19 12.65 -10.54 0.35
CA GLY A 19 13.00 -11.00 1.69
C GLY A 19 12.43 -10.15 2.84
N ALA A 20 11.51 -9.23 2.55
CA ALA A 20 10.84 -8.48 3.59
C ALA A 20 9.94 -9.38 4.46
N SER A 21 9.89 -9.09 5.76
CA SER A 21 9.01 -9.80 6.69
C SER A 21 7.53 -9.55 6.38
N PHE A 22 6.77 -10.62 6.18
CA PHE A 22 5.32 -10.56 6.01
C PHE A 22 4.63 -9.79 7.15
N SER A 23 5.10 -9.99 8.39
CA SER A 23 4.59 -9.30 9.57
C SER A 23 4.76 -7.78 9.49
N LYS A 24 5.86 -7.29 8.90
CA LYS A 24 6.04 -5.84 8.67
C LYS A 24 5.05 -5.32 7.64
N ILE A 25 4.87 -6.04 6.53
CA ILE A 25 3.98 -5.64 5.43
C ILE A 25 2.51 -5.55 5.90
N ILE A 26 2.04 -6.50 6.70
CA ILE A 26 0.64 -6.51 7.17
C ILE A 26 0.35 -5.47 8.25
N ASN A 27 1.38 -5.03 8.98
CA ASN A 27 1.27 -3.99 10.00
C ASN A 27 1.30 -2.57 9.42
N LEU A 28 1.54 -2.40 8.11
CA LEU A 28 1.43 -1.10 7.47
C LEU A 28 -0.02 -0.60 7.51
N PRO A 29 -0.27 0.71 7.79
CA PRO A 29 -1.62 1.28 7.87
C PRO A 29 -2.36 1.36 6.53
N LEU A 30 -1.77 0.83 5.45
CA LEU A 30 -2.28 0.87 4.08
C LEU A 30 -3.59 0.09 3.91
N ARG A 31 -3.80 -1.01 4.65
CA ARG A 31 -5.03 -1.80 4.56
C ARG A 31 -6.24 -1.05 5.11
N ASP A 32 -6.04 -0.32 6.20
CA ASP A 32 -7.08 0.51 6.82
C ASP A 32 -7.40 1.71 5.92
N ASP A 33 -6.37 2.32 5.31
CA ASP A 33 -6.53 3.37 4.31
C ASP A 33 -7.37 2.89 3.11
N ILE A 34 -7.07 1.71 2.56
CA ILE A 34 -7.87 1.11 1.48
C ILE A 34 -9.29 0.78 1.93
N ALA A 35 -9.48 0.31 3.17
CA ALA A 35 -10.81 0.00 3.71
C ALA A 35 -11.69 1.25 3.83
N ARG A 36 -11.09 2.40 4.20
CA ARG A 36 -11.78 3.70 4.29
C ARG A 36 -12.35 4.16 2.95
N LEU A 37 -11.76 3.77 1.81
CA LEU A 37 -12.30 4.13 0.48
C LEU A 37 -13.75 3.68 0.27
N LYS A 38 -14.23 2.65 0.98
CA LYS A 38 -15.63 2.17 0.88
C LYS A 38 -16.67 3.19 1.37
N ILE A 39 -16.27 4.14 2.21
CA ILE A 39 -17.16 5.15 2.80
C ILE A 39 -16.88 6.57 2.29
N VAL A 40 -15.90 6.73 1.40
CA VAL A 40 -15.53 8.03 0.82
C VAL A 40 -16.57 8.42 -0.24
N PRO A 41 -17.06 9.68 -0.25
CA PRO A 41 -17.96 10.17 -1.29
C PRO A 41 -17.31 10.08 -2.68
N SER A 42 -18.08 9.68 -3.70
CA SER A 42 -17.58 9.43 -5.06
C SER A 42 -16.72 10.55 -5.65
N GLU A 43 -17.06 11.81 -5.37
CA GLU A 43 -16.32 13.00 -5.81
C GLU A 43 -14.87 13.05 -5.28
N LYS A 44 -14.62 12.43 -4.12
CA LYS A 44 -13.32 12.41 -3.45
C LYS A 44 -12.59 11.08 -3.59
N ILE A 45 -13.24 10.04 -4.12
CA ILE A 45 -12.65 8.70 -4.24
C ILE A 45 -11.37 8.76 -5.08
N GLN A 46 -11.36 9.51 -6.17
CA GLN A 46 -10.20 9.59 -7.06
C GLN A 46 -8.97 10.17 -6.35
N ALA A 47 -9.12 11.34 -5.72
CA ALA A 47 -8.05 11.99 -4.95
C ALA A 47 -7.56 11.11 -3.80
N MET A 48 -8.47 10.46 -3.07
CA MET A 48 -8.07 9.53 -2.00
C MET A 48 -7.37 8.28 -2.53
N CYS A 49 -7.72 7.80 -3.72
CA CYS A 49 -6.98 6.69 -4.33
C CYS A 49 -5.56 7.11 -4.67
N GLU A 50 -5.35 8.31 -5.23
CA GLU A 50 -4.02 8.84 -5.56
C GLU A 50 -3.16 9.01 -4.31
N GLU A 51 -3.70 9.61 -3.24
CA GLU A 51 -2.97 9.74 -1.97
C GLU A 51 -2.57 8.39 -1.37
N ILE A 52 -3.42 7.36 -1.49
CA ILE A 52 -3.11 6.02 -0.99
C ILE A 52 -2.08 5.35 -1.89
N GLU A 53 -2.16 5.53 -3.21
CA GLU A 53 -1.16 5.02 -4.17
C GLU A 53 0.23 5.61 -3.84
N ASP A 54 0.33 6.91 -3.58
CA ASP A 54 1.57 7.56 -3.16
C ASP A 54 2.10 7.04 -1.80
N LYS A 55 1.20 6.82 -0.84
CA LYS A 55 1.57 6.21 0.46
C LYS A 55 2.11 4.78 0.28
N ILE A 56 1.47 3.97 -0.56
CA ILE A 56 1.94 2.61 -0.86
C ILE A 56 3.39 2.69 -1.38
N GLU A 57 3.65 3.52 -2.37
CA GLU A 57 5.00 3.64 -2.95
C GLU A 57 6.04 4.07 -1.90
N ASN A 58 5.70 5.05 -1.06
CA ASN A 58 6.60 5.54 -0.02
C ASN A 58 6.91 4.48 1.04
N GLU A 59 5.88 3.83 1.60
CA GLU A 59 6.04 2.81 2.65
C GLU A 59 6.87 1.62 2.14
N PHE A 60 6.56 1.12 0.93
CA PHE A 60 7.32 0.02 0.36
C PHE A 60 8.74 0.42 -0.04
N THR A 61 8.97 1.66 -0.49
CA THR A 61 10.33 2.16 -0.74
C THR A 61 11.18 2.15 0.52
N GLN A 62 10.62 2.54 1.68
CA GLN A 62 11.33 2.42 2.96
C GLN A 62 11.56 0.96 3.33
N LEU A 63 10.55 0.12 3.14
CA LEU A 63 10.65 -1.32 3.42
C LEU A 63 11.75 -1.99 2.59
N TYR A 64 11.93 -1.62 1.31
CA TYR A 64 13.01 -2.17 0.47
C TYR A 64 14.39 -1.75 0.97
N LYS A 65 14.56 -0.49 1.41
CA LYS A 65 15.82 -0.01 1.97
C LYS A 65 16.22 -0.76 3.24
N GLU A 66 15.25 -1.16 4.06
CA GLU A 66 15.50 -1.97 5.25
C GLU A 66 15.93 -3.41 4.94
N VAL A 67 15.59 -3.91 3.75
CA VAL A 67 15.89 -5.29 3.33
C VAL A 67 17.24 -5.38 2.61
N GLU A 68 17.62 -4.31 1.89
CA GLU A 68 18.92 -4.20 1.22
C GLU A 68 20.06 -3.76 2.17
N GLY A 69 19.72 -3.24 3.36
CA GLY A 69 20.65 -2.71 4.36
C GLY A 69 21.15 -3.71 5.39
#